data_AF-A0A2M7MD89-F1
#
_entry.id   AF-A0A2M7MD89-F1
#
_cell.length_a   1.000
_cell.length_b   1.000
_cell.length_c   1.000
_cell.angle_alpha   90.00
_cell.angle_beta   90.00
_cell.angle_gamma   90.00
#
_symmetry.space_group_name_H-M   'P 1'
#
loop_
_entity.id
_entity.type
_entity.pdbx_description
1 polymer ?
#
loop_
_entity_poly.entity_id
_entity_poly.type
_entity_poly.pdbx_seq_one_letter_code
_entity_poly.pdbx_strand_id
1 'polypeptide(L)'
;MILFVAGSIYLPGLFIKPHFNFLYVSGDDSYYYNNGQQYSIQNDKLIKNEIKQPENSNYTPPRVESKLYLYDVTKNESKEISFSEAQNLNLDSNLKSPDDFEVVYGSRDSGFFPFFWGGGTDYNARYLKGHNVSKKLNLQLNGSSYYYNFRFLGWIK
;
A
#
# COMPACT_ATOMS: atom_id res chain seq x y z
N MET A 1 37.66 21.04 14.42
CA MET A 1 37.21 20.72 13.04
C MET A 1 36.80 19.24 12.91
N ILE A 2 35.99 18.72 13.84
CA ILE A 2 35.56 17.30 13.88
C ILE A 2 34.02 17.16 13.88
N LEU A 3 33.29 18.20 14.34
CA LEU A 3 31.82 18.21 14.33
C LEU A 3 31.20 18.20 12.92
N PHE A 4 31.87 18.76 11.91
CA PHE A 4 31.39 18.75 10.52
C PHE A 4 31.53 17.39 9.84
N VAL A 5 32.57 16.61 10.18
CA VAL A 5 32.82 15.30 9.59
C VAL A 5 31.75 14.30 10.05
N ALA A 6 31.42 14.30 11.35
CA ALA A 6 30.35 13.46 11.89
C ALA A 6 28.97 13.84 11.32
N GLY A 7 28.67 15.12 11.08
CA GLY A 7 27.41 15.54 10.46
C GLY A 7 27.24 15.03 9.02
N SER A 8 28.31 15.07 8.22
CA SER A 8 28.26 14.71 6.79
C SER A 8 27.90 13.25 6.51
N ILE A 9 28.20 12.35 7.44
CA ILE A 9 27.93 10.90 7.28
C ILE A 9 26.45 10.59 7.55
N TYR A 10 25.75 11.40 8.35
CA TYR A 10 24.37 11.14 8.78
C TYR A 10 23.31 12.10 8.18
N LEU A 11 23.74 13.16 7.49
CA LEU A 11 22.85 14.12 6.81
C LEU A 11 22.09 13.62 5.56
N PRO A 12 22.46 12.55 4.81
CA PRO A 12 21.77 12.20 3.57
C PRO A 12 20.27 11.90 3.76
N GLY A 13 19.90 11.31 4.91
CA GLY A 13 18.53 10.82 5.15
C GLY A 13 17.48 11.90 5.44
N LEU A 14 17.88 13.13 5.80
CA LEU A 14 16.93 14.20 6.15
C LEU A 14 16.26 14.84 4.93
N PHE A 15 16.82 14.65 3.73
CA PHE A 15 16.31 15.24 2.48
C PHE A 15 15.57 14.24 1.59
N ILE A 16 15.58 12.95 1.94
CA ILE A 16 14.93 11.92 1.13
C ILE A 16 13.48 11.79 1.59
N LYS A 17 12.59 12.43 0.82
CA LYS A 17 11.15 12.36 1.04
C LYS A 17 10.55 11.49 -0.06
N PRO A 18 9.57 10.63 0.28
CA PRO A 18 8.88 9.88 -0.73
C PRO A 18 7.92 10.80 -1.49
N HIS A 19 7.94 10.73 -2.81
CA HIS A 19 7.16 11.64 -3.68
C HIS A 19 6.18 10.91 -4.59
N PHE A 20 6.36 9.61 -4.80
CA PHE A 20 5.51 8.83 -5.68
C PHE A 20 4.25 8.38 -4.97
N ASN A 21 3.11 8.80 -5.52
CA ASN A 21 1.80 8.33 -5.10
C ASN A 21 1.60 6.88 -5.53
N PHE A 22 0.69 6.17 -4.89
CA PHE A 22 0.39 4.80 -5.26
C PHE A 22 -1.10 4.51 -5.25
N LEU A 23 -1.47 3.47 -5.99
CA LEU A 23 -2.82 2.94 -6.05
C LEU A 23 -2.90 1.67 -5.20
N TYR A 24 -3.95 1.56 -4.40
CA TYR A 24 -4.25 0.35 -3.64
C TYR A 24 -5.73 0.03 -3.65
N VAL A 25 -6.05 -1.25 -3.41
CA VAL A 25 -7.41 -1.73 -3.21
C VAL A 25 -7.65 -1.92 -1.73
N SER A 26 -8.83 -1.51 -1.29
CA SER A 26 -9.34 -1.86 0.02
C SER A 26 -10.72 -2.49 -0.04
N GLY A 27 -10.85 -3.65 0.58
CA GLY A 27 -12.04 -4.49 0.54
C GLY A 27 -11.65 -5.93 0.81
N ASP A 28 -12.64 -6.78 1.06
CA ASP A 28 -12.47 -8.23 1.17
C ASP A 28 -12.29 -8.85 -0.24
N ASP A 29 -11.30 -8.35 -1.00
CA ASP A 29 -10.95 -8.78 -2.36
C ASP A 29 -10.41 -10.23 -2.39
N SER A 30 -10.05 -10.77 -1.23
CA SER A 30 -9.56 -12.15 -1.06
C SER A 30 -10.66 -13.19 -0.89
N TYR A 31 -11.92 -12.78 -0.62
CA TYR A 31 -13.02 -13.72 -0.40
C TYR A 31 -13.49 -14.41 -1.69
N TYR A 32 -12.93 -14.04 -2.84
CA TYR A 32 -13.06 -14.76 -4.10
C TYR A 32 -12.15 -15.99 -4.12
N TYR A 33 -12.45 -16.92 -3.20
CA TYR A 33 -11.70 -18.15 -2.87
C TYR A 33 -11.39 -19.10 -4.04
N ASN A 34 -11.78 -18.78 -5.29
CA ASN A 34 -11.48 -19.62 -6.46
C ASN A 34 -11.29 -18.85 -7.78
N ASN A 35 -11.39 -17.51 -7.82
CA ASN A 35 -11.57 -16.78 -9.09
C ASN A 35 -10.59 -15.65 -9.37
N GLY A 36 -9.52 -15.56 -8.58
CA GLY A 36 -8.46 -14.56 -8.79
C GLY A 36 -8.84 -13.16 -8.30
N GLN A 37 -7.89 -12.25 -8.46
CA GLN A 37 -7.98 -10.87 -7.99
C GLN A 37 -8.85 -10.03 -8.94
N GLN A 38 -9.79 -9.22 -8.42
CA GLN A 38 -10.67 -8.40 -9.24
C GLN A 38 -9.90 -7.39 -10.10
N TYR A 39 -8.85 -6.81 -9.52
CA TYR A 39 -8.03 -5.80 -10.17
C TYR A 39 -6.60 -6.29 -10.33
N SER A 40 -6.00 -6.02 -11.48
CA SER A 40 -4.58 -6.28 -11.73
C SER A 40 -4.00 -5.21 -12.66
N ILE A 41 -2.67 -5.16 -12.75
CA ILE A 41 -1.98 -4.22 -13.65
C ILE A 41 -1.45 -5.01 -14.84
N GLN A 42 -1.79 -4.55 -16.03
CA GLN A 42 -1.26 -5.09 -17.29
C GLN A 42 -0.90 -3.92 -18.21
N ASN A 43 0.30 -3.95 -18.80
CA ASN A 43 0.82 -2.89 -19.66
C ASN A 43 0.74 -1.50 -19.01
N ASP A 44 1.19 -1.41 -17.76
CA ASP A 44 1.15 -0.21 -16.91
C ASP A 44 -0.25 0.38 -16.67
N LYS A 45 -1.33 -0.38 -16.94
CA LYS A 45 -2.71 0.07 -16.73
C LYS A 45 -3.49 -0.87 -15.84
N LEU A 46 -4.45 -0.29 -15.12
CA LEU A 46 -5.40 -1.08 -14.33
C LEU A 46 -6.38 -1.82 -15.25
N ILE A 47 -6.51 -3.12 -15.03
CA ILE A 47 -7.51 -3.98 -15.67
C ILE A 47 -8.42 -4.60 -14.61
N LYS A 48 -9.68 -4.81 -14.98
CA LYS A 48 -10.67 -5.50 -14.16
C LYS A 48 -10.86 -6.91 -14.71
N ASN A 49 -10.52 -7.91 -13.90
CA ASN A 49 -10.69 -9.30 -14.24
C ASN A 49 -12.13 -9.74 -14.01
N GLU A 50 -12.65 -10.57 -14.92
CA GLU A 50 -13.96 -11.19 -14.75
C GLU A 50 -13.88 -12.28 -13.68
N ILE A 51 -14.65 -12.08 -12.61
CA ILE A 51 -14.75 -13.06 -11.54
C ILE A 51 -15.89 -14.01 -11.88
N LYS A 52 -15.57 -15.26 -12.21
CA LYS A 52 -16.58 -16.30 -12.48
C LYS A 52 -17.24 -16.71 -11.17
N GLN A 53 -18.49 -16.33 -10.92
CA GLN A 53 -19.16 -16.80 -9.71
C GLN A 53 -19.28 -18.33 -9.74
N PRO A 54 -19.01 -19.05 -8.62
CA PRO A 54 -19.24 -20.48 -8.58
C PRO A 54 -20.74 -20.74 -8.81
N GLU A 55 -21.09 -21.74 -9.64
CA GLU A 55 -22.47 -22.15 -9.97
C GLU A 55 -23.28 -22.70 -8.77
N ASN A 56 -22.83 -22.47 -7.54
CA ASN A 56 -23.50 -22.96 -6.35
C ASN A 56 -24.65 -22.02 -5.96
N SER A 57 -25.89 -22.51 -6.08
CA SER A 57 -27.13 -21.79 -5.79
C SER A 57 -27.27 -21.30 -4.34
N ASN A 58 -26.43 -21.78 -3.40
CA ASN A 58 -26.42 -21.35 -2.00
C ASN A 58 -25.32 -20.30 -1.70
N TYR A 59 -24.57 -19.84 -2.71
CA TYR A 59 -23.54 -18.84 -2.53
C TYR A 59 -24.13 -17.43 -2.53
N THR A 60 -24.16 -16.79 -1.36
CA THR A 60 -24.42 -15.35 -1.29
C THR A 60 -23.07 -14.64 -1.34
N PRO A 61 -22.73 -13.90 -2.42
CA PRO A 61 -21.46 -13.19 -2.46
C PRO A 61 -21.41 -12.18 -1.31
N PRO A 62 -20.25 -12.03 -0.63
CA PRO A 62 -20.08 -10.99 0.38
C PRO A 62 -20.36 -9.63 -0.27
N ARG A 63 -21.21 -8.83 0.39
CA ARG A 63 -21.72 -7.53 -0.09
C ARG A 63 -20.66 -6.41 -0.14
N VAL A 64 -19.40 -6.68 0.18
CA VAL A 64 -18.38 -5.65 0.30
C VAL A 64 -17.65 -5.54 -1.03
N GLU A 65 -18.08 -4.58 -1.85
CA GLU A 65 -17.38 -4.24 -3.08
C GLU A 65 -15.98 -3.69 -2.74
N SER A 66 -14.95 -4.24 -3.39
CA SER A 66 -13.59 -3.73 -3.32
C SER A 66 -13.53 -2.31 -3.89
N LYS A 67 -13.01 -1.37 -3.09
CA LYS A 67 -12.84 0.03 -3.47
C LYS A 67 -11.39 0.35 -3.84
N LEU A 68 -11.23 1.26 -4.79
CA LEU A 68 -9.93 1.75 -5.25
C LEU A 68 -9.59 3.07 -4.57
N TYR A 69 -8.36 3.16 -4.09
CA TYR A 69 -7.85 4.34 -3.39
C TYR A 69 -6.54 4.79 -4.00
N LEU A 70 -6.48 6.08 -4.34
CA LEU A 70 -5.24 6.79 -4.64
C LEU A 70 -4.67 7.32 -3.34
N TYR A 71 -3.41 6.97 -3.07
CA TYR A 71 -2.70 7.44 -1.90
C TYR A 71 -1.77 8.60 -2.25
N ASP A 72 -2.03 9.78 -1.66
CA ASP A 72 -1.14 10.93 -1.73
C ASP A 72 -0.09 10.84 -0.62
N VAL A 73 1.14 10.50 -0.99
CA VAL A 73 2.23 10.30 -0.03
C VAL A 73 2.67 11.60 0.63
N THR A 74 2.58 12.71 -0.11
CA THR A 74 2.99 14.03 0.37
C THR A 74 2.03 14.54 1.46
N LYS A 75 0.73 14.33 1.26
CA LYS A 75 -0.32 14.70 2.22
C LYS A 75 -0.59 13.62 3.26
N ASN A 76 -0.12 12.40 3.02
CA ASN A 76 -0.39 11.24 3.87
C ASN A 76 -1.90 10.92 3.94
N GLU A 77 -2.58 10.94 2.81
CA GLU A 77 -4.04 10.82 2.71
C GLU A 77 -4.46 9.85 1.61
N SER A 78 -5.60 9.20 1.81
CA SER A 78 -6.21 8.30 0.82
C SER A 78 -7.45 8.96 0.23
N LYS A 79 -7.57 8.89 -1.10
CA LYS A 79 -8.74 9.38 -1.84
C LYS A 79 -9.37 8.23 -2.62
N GLU A 80 -10.66 8.01 -2.42
CA GLU A 80 -11.43 7.05 -3.24
C GLU A 80 -11.49 7.54 -4.68
N ILE A 81 -11.21 6.64 -5.63
CA ILE A 81 -11.28 6.94 -7.06
C ILE A 81 -12.08 5.87 -7.80
N SER A 82 -12.68 6.25 -8.92
CA SER A 82 -13.39 5.34 -9.80
C SER A 82 -12.43 4.48 -10.62
N PHE A 83 -12.91 3.34 -11.11
CA PHE A 83 -12.13 2.48 -12.02
C PHE A 83 -11.70 3.22 -13.30
N SER A 84 -12.57 4.04 -13.89
CA SER A 84 -12.25 4.83 -15.08
C SER A 84 -11.13 5.84 -14.84
N GLU A 85 -11.11 6.47 -13.67
CA GLU A 85 -10.01 7.37 -13.28
C GLU A 85 -8.71 6.58 -13.08
N ALA A 86 -8.79 5.44 -12.39
CA ALA A 86 -7.63 4.58 -12.11
C ALA A 86 -7.01 3.98 -13.38
N GLN A 87 -7.83 3.67 -14.39
CA GLN A 87 -7.37 3.13 -15.68
C GLN A 87 -6.61 4.16 -16.53
N ASN A 88 -6.86 5.45 -16.30
CA ASN A 88 -6.12 6.53 -16.96
C ASN A 88 -4.75 6.80 -16.33
N LEU A 89 -4.44 6.18 -15.18
CA LEU A 89 -3.14 6.28 -14.53
C LEU A 89 -2.13 5.37 -15.20
N ASN A 90 -0.87 5.82 -15.20
CA ASN A 90 0.27 5.00 -15.56
C ASN A 90 0.84 4.36 -14.29
N LEU A 91 0.74 3.05 -14.16
CA LEU A 91 1.02 2.33 -12.92
C LEU A 91 2.24 1.43 -13.05
N ASP A 92 3.19 1.57 -12.14
CA ASP A 92 4.28 0.62 -11.91
C ASP A 92 3.86 -0.46 -10.90
N SER A 93 3.78 -1.71 -11.33
CA SER A 93 3.52 -2.83 -10.42
C SER A 93 4.73 -3.23 -9.55
N ASN A 94 5.88 -2.56 -9.69
CA ASN A 94 7.05 -2.83 -8.87
C ASN A 94 6.76 -2.63 -7.37
N LEU A 95 7.32 -3.51 -6.54
CA LEU A 95 7.19 -3.41 -5.08
C LEU A 95 7.85 -2.15 -4.51
N LYS A 96 8.89 -1.67 -5.20
CA LYS A 96 9.59 -0.45 -4.87
C LYS A 96 9.18 0.66 -5.82
N SER A 97 9.00 1.84 -5.27
CA SER A 97 8.80 3.06 -6.01
C SER A 97 10.09 3.46 -6.75
N PRO A 98 10.01 4.37 -7.73
CA PRO A 98 11.19 4.91 -8.40
C PRO A 98 12.18 5.64 -7.46
N ASP A 99 11.74 6.03 -6.26
CA ASP A 99 12.58 6.60 -5.20
C ASP A 99 13.00 5.58 -4.12
N ASP A 100 12.93 4.27 -4.42
CA ASP A 100 13.37 3.16 -3.54
C ASP A 100 12.60 3.02 -2.21
N PHE A 101 11.35 3.47 -2.19
CA PHE A 101 10.43 3.23 -1.07
C PHE A 101 9.51 2.03 -1.33
N GLU A 102 9.14 1.32 -0.27
CA GLU A 102 8.25 0.17 -0.30
C GLU A 102 7.16 0.30 0.76
N VAL A 103 5.96 -0.20 0.45
CA VAL A 103 4.87 -0.31 1.43
C VAL A 103 5.01 -1.61 2.19
N VAL A 104 5.24 -1.53 3.49
CA VAL A 104 5.48 -2.68 4.37
C VAL A 104 4.42 -2.79 5.48
N TYR A 105 4.19 -4.01 5.93
CA TYR A 105 3.33 -4.29 7.07
C TYR A 105 4.03 -3.90 8.37
N GLY A 106 3.28 -3.37 9.33
CA GLY A 106 3.75 -3.32 10.71
C GLY A 106 3.80 -4.74 11.30
N SER A 107 4.97 -5.38 11.32
CA SER A 107 5.18 -6.64 12.03
C SER A 107 5.96 -6.42 13.32
N ARG A 108 5.72 -7.30 14.31
CA ARG A 108 6.60 -7.46 15.46
C ARG A 108 7.96 -7.99 14.98
N ASP A 109 9.00 -7.21 15.27
CA ASP A 109 10.39 -7.62 15.50
C ASP A 109 11.42 -7.77 14.35
N SER A 110 12.67 -7.45 14.73
CA SER A 110 13.98 -7.57 14.04
C SER A 110 14.47 -6.45 13.09
N GLY A 111 14.31 -5.17 13.46
CA GLY A 111 14.94 -4.03 12.77
C GLY A 111 15.65 -3.06 13.71
N PHE A 112 16.87 -2.66 13.35
CA PHE A 112 17.92 -1.96 14.12
C PHE A 112 17.56 -0.53 14.62
N PHE A 113 16.53 -0.35 15.46
CA PHE A 113 16.26 0.95 16.13
C PHE A 113 15.84 0.76 17.60
N PRO A 114 16.63 1.25 18.58
CA PRO A 114 16.46 0.85 19.99
C PRO A 114 15.52 1.75 20.84
N PHE A 115 14.67 2.61 20.25
CA PHE A 115 14.02 3.69 21.02
C PHE A 115 12.49 3.72 21.08
N PHE A 116 11.76 2.77 20.48
CA PHE A 116 10.28 2.79 20.52
C PHE A 116 9.71 1.56 21.23
N TRP A 117 9.89 1.53 22.55
CA TRP A 117 9.18 0.63 23.47
C TRP A 117 7.92 1.33 23.95
N GLY A 118 6.76 0.98 23.37
CA GLY A 118 5.46 1.44 23.86
C GLY A 118 4.50 1.81 22.74
N GLY A 119 3.80 0.83 22.19
CA GLY A 119 2.69 1.06 21.28
C GLY A 119 1.94 -0.23 21.02
N GLY A 120 0.64 -0.26 21.34
CA GLY A 120 -0.22 -1.41 21.09
C GLY A 120 -0.13 -1.87 19.63
N THR A 121 -0.23 -3.18 19.43
CA THR A 121 -0.09 -3.81 18.11
C THR A 121 -1.26 -3.41 17.20
N ASP A 122 -1.02 -2.50 16.28
CA ASP A 122 -1.95 -2.16 15.21
C ASP A 122 -1.62 -3.01 13.98
N TYR A 123 -2.28 -4.18 13.85
CA TYR A 123 -2.11 -5.09 12.72
C TYR A 123 -2.55 -4.49 11.37
N ASN A 124 -3.28 -3.37 11.39
CA ASN A 124 -3.65 -2.61 10.19
C ASN A 124 -2.61 -1.55 9.82
N ALA A 125 -1.64 -1.27 10.69
CA ALA A 125 -0.61 -0.30 10.40
C ALA A 125 0.20 -0.76 9.18
N ARG A 126 0.34 0.15 8.23
CA ARG A 126 1.26 0.05 7.10
C ARG A 126 2.23 1.21 7.17
N TYR A 127 3.42 0.97 6.66
CA TYR A 127 4.50 1.95 6.68
C TYR A 127 5.09 2.06 5.28
N LEU A 128 5.54 3.27 4.95
CA LEU A 128 6.37 3.52 3.81
C LEU A 128 7.83 3.53 4.28
N LYS A 129 8.61 2.57 3.81
CA LYS A 129 9.98 2.32 4.25
C LYS A 129 10.95 2.49 3.08
N GLY A 130 12.06 3.17 3.32
CA GLY A 130 13.10 3.41 2.31
C GLY A 130 14.20 4.26 2.94
N HIS A 131 15.43 4.21 2.42
CA HIS A 131 16.52 5.11 2.84
C HIS A 131 16.73 5.23 4.37
N ASN A 132 16.59 4.12 5.11
CA ASN A 132 16.65 4.07 6.59
C ASN A 132 15.58 4.91 7.32
N VAL A 133 14.54 5.37 6.62
CA VAL A 133 13.38 6.05 7.19
C VAL A 133 12.12 5.17 7.06
N SER A 134 11.19 5.36 7.99
CA SER A 134 9.88 4.70 7.98
C SER A 134 8.81 5.69 8.40
N LYS A 135 7.73 5.79 7.61
CA LYS A 135 6.59 6.68 7.88
C LYS A 135 5.30 5.87 7.94
N LYS A 136 4.52 6.01 9.01
CA LYS A 136 3.21 5.36 9.13
C LYS A 136 2.24 5.96 8.09
N LEU A 137 1.59 5.09 7.33
CA LEU A 137 0.59 5.45 6.32
C LEU A 137 -0.79 5.58 6.96
N ASN A 138 -1.50 6.67 6.66
CA ASN A 138 -2.90 6.86 7.04
C ASN A 138 -3.83 6.35 5.93
N LEU A 139 -4.00 5.02 5.88
CA LEU A 139 -4.78 4.35 4.86
C LEU A 139 -6.27 4.31 5.23
N GLN A 140 -7.13 4.53 4.24
CA GLN A 140 -8.55 4.18 4.36
C GLN A 140 -8.71 2.69 4.05
N LEU A 141 -9.02 1.92 5.08
CA LEU A 141 -9.21 0.48 4.98
C LEU A 141 -10.68 0.13 5.25
N ASN A 142 -11.36 -0.41 4.23
CA ASN A 142 -12.70 -0.97 4.32
C ASN A 142 -12.59 -2.50 4.28
N GLY A 143 -13.02 -3.17 5.34
CA GLY A 143 -12.99 -4.62 5.40
C GLY A 143 -13.20 -5.09 6.83
N SER A 144 -13.88 -6.23 6.95
CA SER A 144 -14.08 -6.87 8.26
C SER A 144 -12.80 -7.58 8.75
N SER A 145 -11.91 -7.94 7.81
CA SER A 145 -10.67 -8.67 8.07
C SER A 145 -9.43 -7.81 7.96
N TYR A 146 -8.64 -7.77 9.04
CA TYR A 146 -7.38 -7.03 9.14
C TYR A 146 -6.27 -7.52 8.18
N TYR A 147 -6.39 -8.75 7.67
CA TYR A 147 -5.38 -9.37 6.81
C TYR A 147 -5.60 -9.08 5.32
N TYR A 148 -6.85 -8.86 4.90
CA TYR A 148 -7.21 -8.79 3.49
C TYR A 148 -7.73 -7.43 3.04
N ASN A 149 -7.86 -6.48 3.96
CA ASN A 149 -8.39 -5.13 3.70
C ASN A 149 -7.44 -4.21 2.92
N PHE A 150 -6.21 -4.62 2.60
CA PHE A 150 -5.23 -3.81 1.86
C PHE A 150 -4.51 -4.66 0.82
N ARG A 151 -4.52 -4.20 -0.43
CA ARG A 151 -3.69 -4.74 -1.50
C ARG A 151 -3.06 -3.61 -2.31
N PHE A 152 -1.74 -3.56 -2.30
CA PHE A 152 -0.98 -2.66 -3.16
C PHE A 152 -1.16 -3.09 -4.63
N LEU A 153 -1.47 -2.12 -5.49
CA LEU A 153 -1.54 -2.35 -6.93
C LEU A 153 -0.24 -1.89 -7.59
N GLY A 154 0.11 -0.61 -7.42
CA GLY A 154 1.27 -0.04 -8.10
C GLY A 154 1.53 1.42 -7.78
N TRP A 155 2.73 1.89 -8.10
CA TRP A 155 3.14 3.29 -8.02
C TRP A 155 2.65 4.07 -9.23
N ILE A 156 2.33 5.34 -9.07
CA ILE A 156 1.96 6.21 -10.18
C ILE A 156 3.24 6.77 -10.79
N LYS A 157 3.47 6.52 -12.08
CA LYS A 157 4.60 7.06 -12.86
C LYS A 157 4.31 8.44 -13.42
#